data_AF-A0A3D4JTQ4-F1
#
_entry.id   AF-A0A3D4JTQ4-F1
#
_cell.length_a   1.000
_cell.length_b   1.000
_cell.length_c   1.000
_cell.angle_alpha   90.00
_cell.angle_beta   90.00
_cell.angle_gamma   90.00
#
_symmetry.space_group_name_H-M   'P 1'
#
loop_
_entity.id
_entity.type
_entity.pdbx_description
1 polymer ?
#
loop_
_entity_poly.entity_id
_entity_poly.type
_entity_poly.pdbx_seq_one_letter_code
_entity_poly.pdbx_strand_id
1 'polypeptide(L)' 'MKVAKLAANLIGSEIEKIGNEVNDLKAKGAEIANLTIGDLNSNIYPIPAKLKEEIQK' A
#
# COMPACT_ATOMS: atom_id res chain seq x y z
N MET A 1 24.72 -6.21 -9.71
CA MET A 1 23.98 -5.22 -10.53
C MET A 1 24.55 -3.83 -10.28
N LYS A 2 24.80 -3.02 -11.30
CA LYS A 2 25.22 -1.62 -11.14
C LYS A 2 23.98 -0.74 -11.16
N VAL A 3 23.72 -0.01 -10.07
CA VAL A 3 22.57 0.89 -9.94
C VAL A 3 22.96 2.33 -10.29
N ALA A 4 21.98 3.18 -10.59
CA ALA A 4 22.21 4.60 -10.80
C ALA A 4 22.79 5.27 -9.54
N LYS A 5 23.63 6.30 -9.72
CA LYS A 5 24.27 7.03 -8.62
C LYS A 5 23.27 7.58 -7.59
N LEU A 6 22.10 8.03 -8.06
CA LEU A 6 21.03 8.50 -7.19
C LEU A 6 20.44 7.37 -6.33
N ALA A 7 20.17 6.22 -6.95
CA ALA A 7 19.60 5.05 -6.28
C ALA A 7 20.52 4.42 -5.23
N ALA A 8 21.83 4.59 -5.37
CA ALA A 8 22.81 4.04 -4.42
C ALA A 8 22.66 4.59 -2.99
N ASN A 9 22.07 5.78 -2.84
CA ASN A 9 21.89 6.44 -1.54
C ASN A 9 20.42 6.44 -1.07
N LEU A 10 19.51 5.76 -1.78
CA LEU A 10 18.15 5.61 -1.31
C LEU A 10 18.14 4.68 -0.08
N ILE A 11 17.53 5.17 1.00
CA ILE A 11 17.37 4.42 2.24
C ILE A 11 15.96 3.81 2.24
N GLY A 12 15.85 2.55 2.67
CA GLY A 12 14.56 1.92 2.86
C GLY A 12 13.70 2.66 3.88
N SER A 13 12.40 2.75 3.64
CA SER A 13 11.47 3.40 4.57
C SER A 13 11.11 2.44 5.70
N GLU A 14 11.46 2.81 6.94
CA GLU A 14 11.00 2.05 8.13
C GLU A 14 9.48 2.14 8.32
N ILE A 15 8.85 3.20 7.81
CA ILE A 15 7.38 3.35 7.86
C ILE A 15 6.72 2.31 6.94
N GLU A 16 7.26 2.14 5.72
CA GLU A 16 6.76 1.12 4.78
C GLU A 16 6.97 -0.29 5.32
N LYS A 17 8.10 -0.53 5.98
CA LYS A 17 8.38 -1.81 6.64
C LYS A 17 7.32 -2.15 7.69
N ILE A 18 7.01 -1.22 8.59
CA ILE A 18 5.97 -1.40 9.62
C ILE A 18 4.59 -1.61 8.96
N GLY A 19 4.28 -0.83 7.92
CA GLY A 19 3.03 -0.98 7.16
C GLY A 19 2.87 -2.40 6.58
N ASN A 20 3.94 -2.93 6.00
CA ASN A 20 3.96 -4.31 5.48
C ASN A 20 3.78 -5.36 6.59
N GLU A 21 4.47 -5.21 7.72
CA GLU A 21 4.32 -6.13 8.87
C GLU A 21 2.89 -6.13 9.41
N VAL A 22 2.25 -4.96 9.51
CA VAL A 22 0.83 -4.83 9.92
C VAL A 22 -0.08 -5.50 8.89
N ASN A 23 0.16 -5.31 7.59
CA ASN A 23 -0.63 -5.95 6.54
C ASN A 23 -0.50 -7.48 6.56
N ASP A 24 0.69 -8.01 6.81
CA ASP A 24 0.92 -9.45 6.96
C ASP A 24 0.17 -10.04 8.16
N LEU A 25 0.14 -9.33 9.28
CA LEU A 25 -0.62 -9.74 10.47
C LEU A 25 -2.12 -9.74 10.19
N LYS A 26 -2.65 -8.69 9.54
CA LYS A 26 -4.05 -8.64 9.11
C LYS A 26 -4.40 -9.80 8.18
N ALA A 27 -3.52 -10.14 7.23
CA ALA A 27 -3.71 -11.26 6.32
C ALA A 27 -3.75 -12.62 7.04
N LYS A 28 -3.07 -12.74 8.18
CA LYS A 28 -3.11 -13.91 9.08
C LYS A 28 -4.35 -13.93 9.99
N GLY A 29 -5.26 -12.96 9.86
CA GLY A 29 -6.50 -12.89 10.62
C GLY A 29 -6.40 -12.11 11.94
N ALA A 30 -5.30 -11.39 12.19
CA ALA A 30 -5.21 -10.53 13.37
C ALA A 30 -6.15 -9.31 13.22
N GLU A 31 -6.93 -9.02 14.26
CA GLU A 31 -7.73 -7.81 14.35
C GLU A 31 -6.85 -6.64 14.82
N ILE A 32 -6.51 -5.74 13.89
CA ILE A 32 -5.64 -4.59 14.15
C ILE A 32 -6.37 -3.31 13.77
N ALA A 33 -6.49 -2.39 14.73
CA ALA A 33 -6.94 -1.02 14.48
C ALA A 33 -5.80 -0.23 13.80
N ASN A 34 -5.76 -0.28 12.47
CA ASN A 34 -4.75 0.42 11.68
C ASN A 34 -5.19 1.86 11.39
N LEU A 35 -4.49 2.82 12.00
CA LEU A 35 -4.70 4.27 11.83
C LEU A 35 -3.52 4.97 11.16
N THR A 36 -2.62 4.22 10.51
CA THR A 36 -1.34 4.73 10.00
C THR A 36 -1.13 4.46 8.52
N ILE A 37 -1.56 3.31 7.99
CA ILE A 37 -1.42 3.00 6.55
C ILE A 37 -2.47 3.81 5.77
N GLY A 38 -2.00 4.61 4.82
CA GLY A 38 -2.82 5.54 4.04
C GLY A 38 -3.57 4.93 2.84
N ASP A 39 -3.68 3.60 2.77
CA ASP A 39 -4.31 2.92 1.64
C ASP A 39 -5.83 3.11 1.63
N LEU A 40 -6.37 3.33 0.43
CA LEU A 40 -7.82 3.44 0.22
C LEU A 40 -8.50 2.07 0.38
N ASN A 41 -9.49 2.00 1.26
CA ASN A 41 -10.37 0.84 1.36
C ASN A 41 -11.51 0.95 0.34
N SER A 42 -11.44 0.18 -0.74
CA SER A 42 -12.44 0.19 -1.82
C SER A 42 -13.85 -0.28 -1.40
N ASN A 43 -13.98 -0.99 -0.27
CA ASN A 43 -15.29 -1.35 0.27
C ASN A 43 -15.97 -0.15 0.96
N ILE A 44 -15.19 0.81 1.45
CA ILE A 44 -15.68 2.06 2.07
C ILE A 44 -15.79 3.16 1.01
N TYR A 45 -14.79 3.26 0.14
CA TYR A 45 -14.69 4.26 -0.92
C TYR A 45 -14.62 3.55 -2.29
N PRO A 46 -15.76 3.09 -2.83
CA PRO A 46 -15.76 2.39 -4.10
C PRO A 46 -15.33 3.31 -5.24
N ILE A 47 -14.67 2.71 -6.23
CA ILE A 47 -14.33 3.41 -7.47
C ILE A 47 -15.59 4.01 -8.11
N PRO A 48 -15.57 5.27 -8.56
CA PRO A 48 -16.71 5.88 -9.24
C PRO A 48 -17.12 5.09 -10.49
N ALA A 49 -18.44 4.92 -10.70
CA ALA A 49 -18.98 4.08 -11.77
C ALA A 49 -18.42 4.43 -13.16
N LYS A 50 -18.37 5.73 -13.49
CA LYS A 50 -17.83 6.21 -14.77
C LYS A 50 -16.34 5.90 -14.94
N LEU A 51 -15.56 6.00 -13.87
CA LEU A 51 -14.13 5.65 -13.93
C LEU A 51 -13.96 4.14 -14.13
N LYS A 52 -14.78 3.32 -13.45
CA LYS A 52 -14.76 1.86 -13.57
C LYS A 52 -15.07 1.40 -15.00
N GLU A 53 -16.03 2.05 -15.67
CA GLU A 53 -16.39 1.73 -17.05
C GLU A 53 -15.22 2.02 -18.03
N GLU A 54 -14.58 3.18 -17.91
CA GLU A 54 -13.53 3.60 -18.85
C GLU A 54 -12.22 2.81 -18.70
N ILE A 55 -11.92 2.24 -17.52
CA ILE A 55 -10.72 1.42 -17.32
C ILE A 55 -10.88 -0.06 -17.71
N GLN A 56 -12.10 -0.49 -18.04
CA GLN A 56 -12.41 -1.88 -18.43
C GLN A 56 -12.52 -2.08 -19.94
N LYS A 57 -12.42 -1.00 -20.73
CA LYS A 57 -12.37 -1.00 -22.20
C LYS A 57 -10.95 -1.29 -22.68
#